data_AF-A0AAD2CNV5-F1
#
_entry.id   AF-A0AAD2CNV5-F1
#
_cell.length_a   1.000
_cell.length_b   1.000
_cell.length_c   1.000
_cell.angle_alpha   90.00
_cell.angle_beta   90.00
_cell.angle_gamma   90.00
#
_symmetry.space_group_name_H-M   'P 1'
#
loop_
_entity.id
_entity.type
_entity.pdbx_description
1 polymer ?
#
loop_
_entity_poly.entity_id
_entity_poly.type
_entity_poly.pdbx_seq_one_letter_code
_entity_poly.pdbx_strand_id
1 'polypeptide(L)'
;MKDEVFAQGLGLQVHIRTKIVGYWSYIQSIAIQIGDDILEIEGSADTEEGDDDGAHPHYWSNYEYQGHLENVAGFPVTQELSSTASYKRSYTIDFSDKYSTGQNITVETYKEFVRVRFNGDESIFGNTVGLLGDCKTGKTYARDGVTGMEDLVELGDEWQVLPYEPRLFHESSHPQFPDKCLKPEGERNARRLAEESPSVGTISMEHKQQSLARLL
;
A
#
# COMPACT_ATOMS: atom_id res chain seq x y z
N MET A 1 6.95 1.72 -0.81
CA MET A 1 7.86 0.55 -0.80
C MET A 1 8.53 0.44 -2.15
N LYS A 2 9.80 0.03 -2.20
CA LYS A 2 10.58 -0.09 -3.44
C LYS A 2 11.56 -1.26 -3.35
N ASP A 3 11.75 -1.99 -4.45
CA ASP A 3 12.80 -2.99 -4.66
C ASP A 3 13.23 -2.94 -6.13
N GLU A 4 14.47 -2.52 -6.41
CA GLU A 4 14.97 -2.37 -7.78
C GLU A 4 15.34 -3.69 -8.45
N VAL A 5 15.67 -4.72 -7.66
CA VAL A 5 16.16 -6.02 -8.17
C VAL A 5 15.06 -7.07 -8.19
N PHE A 6 13.84 -6.70 -7.79
CA PHE A 6 12.66 -7.55 -7.82
C PHE A 6 12.49 -8.26 -9.16
N ALA A 7 12.17 -9.56 -9.10
CA ALA A 7 11.90 -10.43 -10.24
C ALA A 7 12.93 -10.33 -11.38
N GLN A 8 14.21 -10.50 -11.05
CA GLN A 8 15.35 -10.42 -11.99
C GLN A 8 15.55 -9.01 -12.57
N GLY A 9 15.31 -7.97 -11.75
CA GLY A 9 15.51 -6.58 -12.15
C GLY A 9 14.34 -5.95 -12.90
N LEU A 10 13.14 -6.56 -12.86
CA LEU A 10 11.92 -5.87 -13.27
C LEU A 10 11.62 -4.68 -12.36
N GLY A 11 11.97 -4.80 -11.08
CA GLY A 11 11.67 -3.78 -10.09
C GLY A 11 10.23 -3.82 -9.60
N LEU A 12 10.02 -3.34 -8.39
CA LEU A 12 8.75 -3.21 -7.71
C LEU A 12 8.69 -1.84 -7.03
N GLN A 13 7.64 -1.08 -7.29
CA GLN A 13 7.37 0.15 -6.57
C GLN A 13 5.90 0.19 -6.15
N VAL A 14 5.66 0.55 -4.88
CA VAL A 14 4.30 0.65 -4.34
C VAL A 14 4.14 1.96 -3.60
N HIS A 15 3.16 2.75 -4.03
CA HIS A 15 2.76 4.00 -3.41
C HIS A 15 1.35 3.89 -2.86
N ILE A 16 1.07 4.59 -1.77
CA ILE A 16 -0.26 4.71 -1.19
C ILE A 16 -0.65 6.17 -1.10
N ARG A 17 -1.95 6.45 -1.15
CA ARG A 17 -2.55 7.75 -0.81
C ARG A 17 -3.48 7.58 0.35
N THR A 18 -3.36 8.49 1.31
CA THR A 18 -4.25 8.53 2.47
C THR A 18 -5.22 9.69 2.38
N LYS A 19 -6.38 9.52 3.03
CA LYS A 19 -7.38 10.57 3.22
C LYS A 19 -7.64 10.74 4.70
N ILE A 20 -7.66 11.99 5.16
CA ILE A 20 -7.89 12.35 6.56
C ILE A 20 -9.40 12.49 6.81
N VAL A 21 -9.86 11.93 7.93
CA VAL A 21 -11.22 12.10 8.45
C VAL A 21 -11.14 12.53 9.91
N GLY A 22 -11.17 13.85 10.13
CA GLY A 22 -11.01 14.42 11.47
C GLY A 22 -9.62 14.17 12.04
N TYR A 23 -9.51 13.23 12.98
CA TYR A 23 -8.30 12.94 13.76
C TYR A 23 -7.59 11.63 13.37
N TRP A 24 -7.97 11.01 12.26
CA TRP A 24 -7.35 9.78 11.75
C TRP A 24 -7.32 9.80 10.22
N SER A 25 -6.53 8.91 9.61
CA SER A 25 -6.52 8.71 8.15
C SER A 25 -6.78 7.26 7.75
N TYR A 26 -7.01 7.03 6.47
CA TYR A 26 -7.04 5.70 5.88
C TYR A 26 -6.40 5.72 4.49
N ILE A 27 -5.99 4.56 4.00
CA ILE A 27 -5.53 4.40 2.62
C ILE A 27 -6.75 4.43 1.71
N GLN A 28 -6.84 5.45 0.86
CA GLN A 28 -7.90 5.60 -0.13
C GLN A 28 -7.54 4.93 -1.46
N SER A 29 -6.27 4.98 -1.84
CA SER A 29 -5.79 4.33 -3.06
C SER A 29 -4.36 3.84 -2.94
N ILE A 30 -4.03 2.86 -3.78
CA ILE A 30 -2.72 2.26 -3.91
C ILE A 30 -2.36 2.15 -5.39
N ALA A 31 -1.09 2.41 -5.71
CA ALA A 31 -0.55 2.15 -7.02
C ALA A 31 0.66 1.23 -6.90
N ILE A 32 0.66 0.16 -7.69
CA ILE A 32 1.70 -0.88 -7.75
C ILE A 32 2.29 -0.85 -9.15
N GLN A 33 3.59 -0.61 -9.24
CA GLN A 33 4.36 -0.71 -10.47
C GLN A 33 5.29 -1.91 -10.41
N ILE A 34 5.30 -2.71 -11.47
CA ILE A 34 6.26 -3.80 -11.69
C ILE A 34 6.77 -3.65 -13.12
N GLY A 35 8.09 -3.53 -13.31
CA GLY A 35 8.61 -3.14 -14.62
C GLY A 35 7.98 -1.82 -15.10
N ASP A 36 7.43 -1.85 -16.31
CA ASP A 36 6.74 -0.71 -16.91
C ASP A 36 5.23 -0.69 -16.65
N ASP A 37 4.67 -1.77 -16.11
CA ASP A 37 3.23 -1.90 -15.88
C ASP A 37 2.82 -1.35 -14.51
N ILE A 38 1.67 -0.65 -14.50
CA ILE A 38 1.10 0.00 -13.32
C ILE A 38 -0.33 -0.49 -13.12
N LEU A 39 -0.63 -0.91 -11.90
CA LEU A 39 -1.97 -1.15 -11.40
C LEU A 39 -2.28 -0.18 -10.26
N GLU A 40 -3.22 0.72 -10.50
CA GLU A 40 -3.80 1.58 -9.48
C GLU A 40 -5.18 1.07 -9.07
N ILE A 41 -5.46 1.04 -7.77
CA ILE A 41 -6.74 0.62 -7.20
C ILE A 41 -7.18 1.68 -6.18
N GLU A 42 -8.42 2.11 -6.28
CA GLU A 42 -9.04 3.10 -5.40
C GLU A 42 -10.28 2.52 -4.71
N GLY A 43 -10.46 2.84 -3.43
CA GLY A 43 -11.70 2.61 -2.72
C GLY A 43 -12.69 3.74 -3.02
N SER A 44 -13.93 3.39 -3.35
CA SER A 44 -15.01 4.35 -3.51
C SER A 44 -16.20 4.01 -2.62
N ALA A 45 -16.83 5.04 -2.06
CA ALA A 45 -18.11 4.95 -1.38
C ALA A 45 -19.26 5.43 -2.28
N ASP A 46 -18.98 5.71 -3.55
CA ASP A 46 -19.96 6.25 -4.49
C ASP A 46 -21.07 5.22 -4.70
N THR A 47 -22.27 5.64 -4.34
CA THR A 47 -23.52 5.03 -4.80
C THR A 47 -23.96 5.88 -5.99
N GLU A 48 -23.44 5.61 -7.19
CA GLU A 48 -24.04 6.23 -8.37
C GLU A 48 -25.54 5.85 -8.43
N GLU A 49 -26.38 6.70 -9.05
CA GLU A 49 -27.81 6.40 -9.19
C GLU A 49 -28.01 5.08 -9.94
N GLY A 50 -28.26 4.00 -9.20
CA GLY A 50 -28.39 2.63 -9.72
C GLY A 50 -27.39 1.61 -9.16
N ASP A 51 -26.37 2.05 -8.41
CA ASP A 51 -25.38 1.20 -7.73
C ASP A 51 -25.48 1.36 -6.20
N ASP A 52 -26.49 0.73 -5.61
CA ASP A 52 -26.78 0.82 -4.16
C ASP A 52 -25.70 0.16 -3.26
N ASP A 53 -24.75 -0.56 -3.87
CA ASP A 53 -23.85 -1.46 -3.13
C ASP A 53 -22.39 -1.00 -3.07
N GLY A 54 -21.99 0.11 -3.72
CA GLY A 54 -20.58 0.57 -3.72
C GLY A 54 -19.61 -0.51 -4.20
N ALA A 55 -20.06 -1.31 -5.18
CA ALA A 55 -19.41 -2.53 -5.63
C ALA A 55 -18.63 -2.34 -6.95
N HIS A 56 -18.77 -1.17 -7.59
CA HIS A 56 -18.07 -0.86 -8.82
C HIS A 56 -16.54 -0.84 -8.62
N PRO A 57 -15.78 -1.51 -9.49
CA PRO A 57 -14.33 -1.54 -9.38
C PRO A 57 -13.73 -0.21 -9.86
N HIS A 58 -13.01 0.49 -8.98
CA HIS A 58 -12.21 1.66 -9.37
C HIS A 58 -10.75 1.25 -9.44
N TYR A 59 -10.28 1.01 -10.66
CA TYR A 59 -8.89 0.70 -10.92
C TYR A 59 -8.45 1.26 -12.27
N TRP A 60 -7.15 1.46 -12.41
CA TRP A 60 -6.51 1.86 -13.65
C TRP A 60 -5.38 0.88 -13.96
N SER A 61 -5.40 0.35 -15.17
CA SER A 61 -4.29 -0.44 -15.72
C SER A 61 -3.53 0.45 -16.69
N ASN A 62 -2.28 0.77 -16.39
CA ASN A 62 -1.46 1.68 -17.21
C ASN A 62 -2.16 3.02 -17.52
N TYR A 63 -2.79 3.61 -16.49
CA TYR A 63 -3.58 4.85 -16.55
C TYR A 63 -4.90 4.78 -17.34
N GLU A 64 -5.27 3.62 -17.88
CA GLU A 64 -6.57 3.39 -18.49
C GLU A 64 -7.58 2.94 -17.43
N TYR A 65 -8.64 3.73 -17.24
CA TYR A 65 -9.71 3.40 -16.28
C TYR A 65 -10.39 2.10 -16.69
N GLN A 66 -10.41 1.13 -15.77
CA GLN A 66 -10.88 -0.23 -16.02
C GLN A 66 -10.26 -0.88 -17.26
N GLY A 67 -9.00 -0.55 -17.55
CA GLY A 67 -8.23 -1.14 -18.66
C GLY A 67 -7.99 -2.64 -18.49
N HIS A 68 -7.37 -3.26 -19.48
CA HIS A 68 -7.11 -4.71 -19.48
C HIS A 68 -6.34 -5.17 -18.23
N LEU A 69 -6.90 -6.12 -17.48
CA LEU A 69 -6.38 -6.58 -16.19
C LEU A 69 -6.31 -8.12 -16.10
N GLU A 70 -5.50 -8.74 -16.95
CA GLU A 70 -5.18 -10.17 -16.82
C GLU A 70 -3.85 -10.41 -16.10
N ASN A 71 -2.90 -9.49 -16.26
CA ASN A 71 -1.59 -9.58 -15.65
C ASN A 71 -0.95 -8.19 -15.50
N VAL A 72 0.05 -8.09 -14.63
CA VAL A 72 0.93 -6.92 -14.47
C VAL A 72 2.36 -7.43 -14.63
N ALA A 73 3.08 -6.97 -15.64
CA ALA A 73 4.43 -7.43 -16.00
C ALA A 73 4.56 -8.96 -16.15
N GLY A 74 3.51 -9.59 -16.69
CA GLY A 74 3.42 -11.04 -16.86
C GLY A 74 3.05 -11.82 -15.60
N PHE A 75 2.77 -11.15 -14.47
CA PHE A 75 2.23 -11.80 -13.27
C PHE A 75 0.71 -11.77 -13.28
N PRO A 76 0.03 -12.92 -13.19
CA PRO A 76 -1.43 -12.97 -13.30
C PRO A 76 -2.11 -12.17 -12.20
N VAL A 77 -3.19 -11.48 -12.57
CA VAL A 77 -4.05 -10.73 -11.64
C VAL A 77 -5.43 -11.37 -11.59
N THR A 78 -5.86 -11.71 -10.38
CA THR A 78 -7.22 -12.20 -10.12
C THR A 78 -8.03 -11.13 -9.40
N GLN A 79 -9.20 -10.81 -9.94
CA GLN A 79 -10.18 -9.92 -9.32
C GLN A 79 -11.39 -10.72 -8.83
N GLU A 80 -11.73 -10.59 -7.55
CA GLU A 80 -12.85 -11.30 -6.93
C GLU A 80 -13.77 -10.34 -6.20
N LEU A 81 -15.09 -10.51 -6.41
CA LEU A 81 -16.11 -9.86 -5.59
C LEU A 81 -16.44 -10.78 -4.41
N SER A 82 -16.51 -10.25 -3.21
CA SER A 82 -16.85 -11.06 -2.04
C SER A 82 -18.28 -11.59 -2.14
N SER A 83 -18.43 -12.91 -1.97
CA SER A 83 -19.73 -13.58 -1.97
C SER A 83 -20.61 -13.24 -0.77
N THR A 84 -20.03 -12.68 0.30
CA THR A 84 -20.74 -12.35 1.54
C THR A 84 -20.93 -10.85 1.74
N ALA A 85 -20.25 -10.01 0.96
CA ALA A 85 -20.28 -8.56 1.08
C ALA A 85 -20.02 -7.91 -0.29
N SER A 86 -21.07 -7.50 -1.00
CA SER A 86 -20.98 -6.93 -2.35
C SER A 86 -20.07 -5.70 -2.47
N TYR A 87 -19.92 -4.91 -1.40
CA TYR A 87 -19.01 -3.76 -1.33
C TYR A 87 -17.53 -4.14 -1.09
N LYS A 88 -17.19 -5.44 -1.01
CA LYS A 88 -15.79 -5.91 -0.83
C LYS A 88 -15.27 -6.54 -2.10
N ARG A 89 -14.09 -6.09 -2.53
CA ARG A 89 -13.39 -6.63 -3.68
C ARG A 89 -11.94 -6.92 -3.35
N SER A 90 -11.39 -7.99 -3.90
CA SER A 90 -9.96 -8.31 -3.82
C SER A 90 -9.32 -8.34 -5.19
N TYR A 91 -8.08 -7.89 -5.24
CA TYR A 91 -7.17 -7.97 -6.37
C TYR A 91 -5.91 -8.68 -5.90
N THR A 92 -5.55 -9.78 -6.54
CA THR A 92 -4.38 -10.58 -6.17
C THR A 92 -3.42 -10.63 -7.34
N ILE A 93 -2.21 -10.08 -7.17
CA ILE A 93 -1.09 -10.24 -8.10
C ILE A 93 -0.29 -11.46 -7.63
N ASP A 94 -0.35 -12.56 -8.38
CA ASP A 94 0.27 -13.83 -7.99
C ASP A 94 1.68 -13.97 -8.56
N PHE A 95 2.63 -14.30 -7.67
CA PHE A 95 4.05 -14.47 -7.99
C PHE A 95 4.50 -15.94 -8.02
N SER A 96 3.58 -16.87 -7.83
CA SER A 96 3.86 -18.32 -7.68
C SER A 96 4.55 -18.95 -8.89
N ASP A 97 4.50 -18.34 -10.08
CA ASP A 97 5.20 -18.83 -11.28
C ASP A 97 6.72 -18.57 -11.24
N LYS A 98 7.15 -17.48 -10.59
CA LYS A 98 8.57 -17.12 -10.48
C LYS A 98 9.17 -17.45 -9.12
N TYR A 99 8.33 -17.62 -8.11
CA TYR A 99 8.74 -17.83 -6.74
C TYR A 99 8.00 -19.00 -6.09
N SER A 100 8.00 -19.08 -4.76
CA SER A 100 7.30 -20.12 -4.01
C SER A 100 5.78 -19.93 -4.07
N THR A 101 5.03 -21.04 -4.05
CA THR A 101 3.57 -21.02 -4.03
C THR A 101 3.02 -20.19 -2.86
N GLY A 102 2.03 -19.35 -3.16
CA GLY A 102 1.33 -18.53 -2.18
C GLY A 102 1.96 -17.15 -1.94
N GLN A 103 3.02 -16.81 -2.68
CA GLN A 103 3.58 -15.46 -2.67
C GLN A 103 2.78 -14.54 -3.60
N ASN A 104 2.25 -13.44 -3.06
CA ASN A 104 1.41 -12.50 -3.80
C ASN A 104 1.33 -11.13 -3.11
N ILE A 105 0.80 -10.15 -3.84
CA ILE A 105 0.24 -8.93 -3.24
C ILE A 105 -1.28 -9.01 -3.34
N THR A 106 -1.97 -8.84 -2.23
CA THR A 106 -3.43 -8.73 -2.20
C THR A 106 -3.83 -7.30 -1.87
N VAL A 107 -4.67 -6.69 -2.70
CA VAL A 107 -5.34 -5.43 -2.39
C VAL A 107 -6.82 -5.71 -2.18
N GLU A 108 -7.35 -5.35 -1.02
CA GLU A 108 -8.76 -5.45 -0.69
C GLU A 108 -9.37 -4.06 -0.59
N THR A 109 -10.51 -3.84 -1.24
CA THR A 109 -11.33 -2.64 -1.05
C THR A 109 -12.54 -2.97 -0.19
N TYR A 110 -12.95 -2.01 0.63
CA TYR A 110 -14.20 -2.00 1.37
C TYR A 110 -14.72 -0.57 1.35
N LYS A 111 -15.71 -0.27 0.49
CA LYS A 111 -16.12 1.12 0.23
C LYS A 111 -14.89 1.99 -0.11
N GLU A 112 -14.75 3.14 0.56
CA GLU A 112 -13.61 4.06 0.43
C GLU A 112 -12.27 3.54 0.98
N PHE A 113 -12.27 2.41 1.69
CA PHE A 113 -11.07 1.88 2.35
C PHE A 113 -10.31 0.91 1.46
N VAL A 114 -9.00 1.06 1.42
CA VAL A 114 -8.07 0.11 0.81
C VAL A 114 -7.19 -0.53 1.87
N ARG A 115 -7.04 -1.85 1.78
CA ARG A 115 -6.06 -2.63 2.53
C ARG A 115 -5.14 -3.33 1.54
N VAL A 116 -3.83 -3.28 1.79
CA VAL A 116 -2.84 -4.04 1.01
C VAL A 116 -2.17 -5.06 1.90
N ARG A 117 -1.93 -6.27 1.41
CA ARG A 117 -1.14 -7.31 2.08
C ARG A 117 -0.03 -7.78 1.14
N PHE A 118 1.17 -7.90 1.70
CA PHE A 118 2.33 -8.48 1.03
C PHE A 118 2.51 -9.89 1.60
N ASN A 119 2.02 -10.89 0.89
CA ASN A 119 2.11 -12.29 1.30
C ASN A 119 3.39 -12.87 0.70
N GLY A 120 4.41 -13.04 1.51
CA GLY A 120 5.70 -13.55 1.05
C GLY A 120 6.74 -13.52 2.16
N ASP A 121 7.91 -14.06 1.86
CA ASP A 121 9.04 -14.11 2.77
C ASP A 121 10.22 -13.29 2.22
N GLU A 122 11.38 -13.45 2.85
CA GLU A 122 12.62 -12.78 2.47
C GLU A 122 13.04 -13.06 1.02
N SER A 123 12.66 -14.20 0.43
CA SER A 123 13.05 -14.56 -0.94
C SER A 123 12.45 -13.63 -2.00
N ILE A 124 11.32 -12.98 -1.69
CA ILE A 124 10.61 -12.09 -2.62
C ILE A 124 10.61 -10.64 -2.16
N PHE A 125 10.49 -10.38 -0.85
CA PHE A 125 10.41 -9.02 -0.31
C PHE A 125 11.63 -8.61 0.53
N GLY A 126 12.69 -9.44 0.57
CA GLY A 126 13.85 -9.21 1.42
C GLY A 126 14.70 -7.99 1.08
N ASN A 127 14.64 -7.49 -0.16
CA ASN A 127 15.37 -6.30 -0.60
C ASN A 127 14.53 -5.02 -0.56
N THR A 128 13.32 -5.11 -0.02
CA THR A 128 12.37 -4.01 -0.09
C THR A 128 12.68 -2.94 0.95
N VAL A 129 12.55 -1.68 0.55
CA VAL A 129 12.75 -0.51 1.40
C VAL A 129 11.49 0.36 1.41
N GLY A 130 11.26 1.09 2.50
CA GLY A 130 10.13 1.98 2.65
C GLY A 130 9.55 1.99 4.07
N LEU A 131 8.32 2.50 4.18
CA LEU A 131 7.55 2.61 5.43
C LEU A 131 7.38 1.28 6.19
N LEU A 132 7.48 0.14 5.53
CA LEU A 132 7.36 -1.18 6.19
C LEU A 132 8.64 -1.57 6.95
N GLY A 133 9.76 -0.90 6.67
CA GLY A 133 11.08 -1.19 7.22
C GLY A 133 11.75 -2.40 6.56
N ASP A 134 12.91 -2.75 7.09
CA ASP A 134 13.70 -3.90 6.67
C ASP A 134 13.02 -5.21 7.07
N CYS A 135 12.86 -6.12 6.10
CA CYS A 135 12.12 -7.37 6.28
C CYS A 135 12.78 -8.32 7.32
N LYS A 136 14.11 -8.24 7.50
CA LYS A 136 14.87 -9.17 8.35
C LYS A 136 14.95 -8.72 9.80
N THR A 137 15.22 -7.43 9.99
CA THR A 137 15.47 -6.82 11.30
C THR A 137 14.23 -6.12 11.86
N GLY A 138 13.25 -5.81 11.00
CA GLY A 138 12.08 -5.00 11.36
C GLY A 138 12.40 -3.52 11.58
N LYS A 139 13.66 -3.10 11.46
CA LYS A 139 14.10 -1.71 11.65
C LYS A 139 13.65 -0.82 10.51
N THR A 140 13.39 0.43 10.81
CA THR A 140 13.00 1.47 9.85
C THR A 140 14.18 2.39 9.59
N TYR A 141 14.37 2.76 8.32
CA TYR A 141 15.48 3.59 7.87
C TYR A 141 14.96 4.73 7.01
N ALA A 142 15.71 5.81 6.96
CA ALA A 142 15.53 6.88 6.00
C ALA A 142 15.82 6.38 4.58
N ARG A 143 15.58 7.24 3.58
CA ARG A 143 15.76 6.87 2.17
C ARG A 143 17.21 6.55 1.80
N ASP A 144 18.16 7.04 2.59
CA ASP A 144 19.59 6.70 2.44
C ASP A 144 19.92 5.24 2.76
N GLY A 145 18.99 4.51 3.40
CA GLY A 145 19.16 3.10 3.80
C GLY A 145 20.11 2.88 4.98
N VAL A 146 20.61 3.95 5.61
CA VAL A 146 21.63 3.87 6.68
C VAL A 146 21.16 4.55 7.97
N THR A 147 20.44 5.66 7.84
CA THR A 147 19.95 6.43 8.99
C THR A 147 18.73 5.73 9.58
N GLY A 148 18.87 5.17 10.78
CA GLY A 148 17.75 4.55 11.49
C GLY A 148 16.74 5.59 11.95
N MET A 149 15.45 5.27 11.84
CA MET A 149 14.35 6.17 12.20
C MET A 149 13.40 5.47 13.17
N GLU A 150 13.28 6.00 14.39
CA GLU A 150 12.37 5.44 15.41
C GLU A 150 11.05 6.22 15.50
N ASP A 151 11.07 7.52 15.15
CA ASP A 151 9.87 8.35 15.09
C ASP A 151 9.08 8.03 13.80
N LEU A 152 7.85 7.54 13.98
CA LEU A 152 6.99 7.11 12.88
C LEU A 152 6.41 8.28 12.08
N VAL A 153 6.31 9.46 12.68
CA VAL A 153 5.87 10.68 12.00
C VAL A 153 6.99 11.20 11.11
N GLU A 154 8.22 11.27 11.62
CA GLU A 154 9.40 11.62 10.81
C GLU A 154 9.64 10.60 9.70
N LEU A 155 9.47 9.30 9.98
CA LEU A 155 9.55 8.24 8.97
C LEU A 155 8.51 8.44 7.85
N GLY A 156 7.28 8.83 8.22
CA GLY A 156 6.22 9.18 7.28
C GLY A 156 6.60 10.34 6.37
N ASP A 157 7.10 11.43 6.96
CA ASP A 157 7.54 12.63 6.24
C ASP A 157 8.73 12.32 5.31
N GLU A 158 9.72 11.53 5.76
CA GLU A 158 10.90 11.11 4.99
C GLU A 158 10.54 10.27 3.75
N TRP A 159 9.52 9.42 3.87
CA TRP A 159 9.04 8.56 2.79
C TRP A 159 7.91 9.15 1.96
N GLN A 160 7.66 10.46 2.06
CA GLN A 160 6.81 11.18 1.09
C GLN A 160 7.40 11.03 -0.32
N VAL A 161 6.55 10.80 -1.31
CA VAL A 161 6.99 10.63 -2.71
C VAL A 161 7.57 11.94 -3.24
N LEU A 162 8.75 11.86 -3.84
CA LEU A 162 9.47 13.03 -4.36
C LEU A 162 9.19 13.27 -5.86
N PRO A 163 9.33 14.50 -6.38
CA PRO A 163 8.94 14.84 -7.76
C PRO A 163 9.75 14.14 -8.86
N TYR A 164 10.92 13.60 -8.50
CA TYR A 164 11.78 12.85 -9.41
C TYR A 164 11.55 11.33 -9.35
N GLU A 165 10.68 10.87 -8.44
CA GLU A 165 10.24 9.48 -8.41
C GLU A 165 9.11 9.26 -9.44
N PRO A 166 8.91 8.02 -9.91
CA PRO A 166 7.83 7.70 -10.84
C PRO A 166 6.46 8.12 -10.32
N ARG A 167 5.68 8.79 -11.17
CA ARG A 167 4.28 9.11 -10.87
C ARG A 167 3.42 7.88 -11.14
N LEU A 168 3.04 7.17 -10.09
CA LEU A 168 2.25 5.94 -10.26
C LEU A 168 0.74 6.17 -10.40
N PHE A 169 0.22 7.24 -9.80
CA PHE A 169 -1.21 7.53 -9.85
C PHE A 169 -1.59 8.31 -11.12
N HIS A 170 -2.74 7.97 -11.71
CA HIS A 170 -3.30 8.61 -12.90
C HIS A 170 -3.50 10.12 -12.67
N GLU A 171 -4.01 10.50 -11.49
CA GLU A 171 -4.22 11.90 -11.10
C GLU A 171 -3.23 12.39 -10.05
N SER A 172 -3.04 13.71 -9.97
CA SER A 172 -2.24 14.36 -8.92
C SER A 172 -3.17 14.90 -7.83
N SER A 173 -2.92 14.50 -6.58
CA SER A 173 -3.65 14.99 -5.40
C SER A 173 -2.77 15.87 -4.52
N HIS A 174 -3.31 16.94 -3.94
CA HIS A 174 -2.61 17.75 -2.93
C HIS A 174 -2.80 17.16 -1.51
N PRO A 175 -1.81 17.24 -0.61
CA PRO A 175 -0.46 17.77 -0.80
C PRO A 175 0.49 16.77 -1.48
N GLN A 176 1.48 17.30 -2.22
CA GLN A 176 2.65 16.54 -2.68
C GLN A 176 3.89 17.37 -2.38
N PHE A 177 5.06 16.71 -2.31
CA PHE A 177 6.32 17.43 -2.18
C PHE A 177 6.39 18.58 -3.21
N PRO A 178 6.78 19.80 -2.79
CA PRO A 178 7.44 20.15 -1.54
C PRO A 178 6.50 20.47 -0.36
N ASP A 179 5.19 20.43 -0.55
CA ASP A 179 4.24 20.64 0.54
C ASP A 179 4.25 19.42 1.47
N LYS A 180 4.33 19.67 2.78
CA LYS A 180 4.29 18.60 3.78
C LYS A 180 2.94 17.89 3.77
N CYS A 181 2.96 16.60 4.09
CA CYS A 181 1.75 15.84 4.34
C CYS A 181 0.87 16.53 5.39
N LEU A 182 -0.43 16.56 5.14
CA LEU A 182 -1.40 17.01 6.13
C LEU A 182 -1.38 16.00 7.29
N LYS A 183 -1.41 16.50 8.52
CA LYS A 183 -1.49 15.67 9.73
C LYS A 183 -2.90 15.83 10.31
N PRO A 184 -3.51 14.77 10.85
CA PRO A 184 -4.82 14.88 11.48
C PRO A 184 -4.82 15.89 12.64
N GLU A 185 -5.95 16.58 12.86
CA GLU A 185 -6.03 17.61 13.91
C GLU A 185 -6.14 16.99 15.31
N GLY A 186 -5.13 17.26 16.16
CA GLY A 186 -5.21 17.20 17.62
C GLY A 186 -5.11 15.82 18.31
N GLU A 187 -4.28 15.73 19.36
CA GLU A 187 -4.22 14.58 20.26
C GLU A 187 -5.43 14.57 21.23
N ARG A 188 -6.46 13.77 20.95
CA ARG A 188 -7.44 13.40 21.98
C ARG A 188 -7.07 12.06 22.57
N ASN A 189 -6.31 12.08 23.66
CA ASN A 189 -5.96 10.93 24.51
C ASN A 189 -5.74 9.64 23.70
N ALA A 190 -4.60 9.56 23.01
CA ALA A 190 -4.08 8.29 22.55
C ALA A 190 -4.16 7.33 23.73
N ARG A 191 -5.06 6.34 23.66
CA ARG A 191 -5.01 5.23 24.60
C ARG A 191 -3.63 4.64 24.44
N ARG A 192 -2.79 4.93 25.42
CA ARG A 192 -1.47 4.36 25.64
C ARG A 192 -1.58 2.85 25.41
N LEU A 193 -1.25 2.38 24.21
CA LEU A 193 -0.86 0.99 24.00
C LEU A 193 0.56 0.92 24.53
N ALA A 194 0.64 0.83 25.85
CA ALA A 194 1.87 0.45 26.53
C ALA A 194 2.24 -0.95 26.03
N GLU A 195 3.46 -1.06 25.51
CA GLU A 195 4.35 -2.21 25.68
C GLU A 195 3.64 -3.55 25.86
N GLU A 196 3.16 -4.13 24.77
CA GLU A 196 3.35 -5.57 24.62
C GLU A 196 4.59 -5.71 23.76
N SER A 197 5.76 -5.84 24.41
CA SER A 197 6.95 -6.39 23.77
C SER A 197 6.56 -7.73 23.16
N PRO A 198 6.53 -7.88 21.82
CA PRO A 198 6.38 -9.20 21.25
C PRO A 198 7.66 -9.93 21.59
N SER A 199 7.53 -11.05 22.30
CA SER A 199 8.58 -12.04 22.40
C SER A 199 9.17 -12.26 21.00
N VAL A 200 10.50 -12.15 20.92
CA VAL A 200 11.36 -12.38 19.75
C VAL A 200 10.68 -13.26 18.67
N GLY A 201 10.35 -12.64 17.53
CA GLY A 201 9.91 -13.31 16.31
C GLY A 201 8.49 -12.98 15.87
N THR A 202 8.37 -12.25 14.76
CA THR A 202 7.14 -11.95 13.99
C THR A 202 6.37 -10.68 14.40
N ILE A 203 6.91 -9.50 14.05
CA ILE A 203 6.06 -8.33 13.81
C ILE A 203 5.48 -8.50 12.40
N SER A 204 4.23 -8.97 12.30
CA SER A 204 3.53 -9.08 11.01
C SER A 204 3.45 -7.71 10.34
N MET A 205 3.69 -7.66 9.02
CA MET A 205 3.54 -6.49 8.16
C MET A 205 2.17 -5.81 8.33
N GLU A 206 1.16 -6.59 8.73
CA GLU A 206 -0.21 -6.13 9.03
C GLU A 206 -0.27 -5.14 10.21
N HIS A 207 0.54 -5.33 11.26
CA HIS A 207 0.52 -4.43 12.43
C HIS A 207 1.13 -3.06 12.12
N LYS A 208 2.12 -3.01 11.22
CA LYS A 208 2.73 -1.74 10.79
C LYS A 208 1.79 -0.96 9.88
N GLN A 209 1.05 -1.61 8.99
CA GLN A 209 0.06 -0.95 8.12
C GLN A 209 -1.12 -0.37 8.91
N GLN A 210 -1.66 -1.09 9.89
CA GLN A 210 -2.70 -0.56 10.77
C GLN A 210 -2.22 0.58 11.66
N SER A 211 -0.94 0.56 12.06
CA SER A 211 -0.34 1.62 12.86
C SER A 211 -0.05 2.87 12.01
N LEU A 212 0.46 2.70 10.78
CA LEU A 212 0.74 3.80 9.86
C LEU A 212 -0.53 4.51 9.38
N ALA A 213 -1.62 3.79 9.11
CA ALA A 213 -2.91 4.41 8.80
C ALA A 213 -3.50 5.20 10.00
N ARG A 214 -3.06 4.93 11.22
CA ARG A 214 -3.48 5.69 12.42
C ARG A 214 -2.52 6.80 12.82
N LEU A 215 -1.32 6.84 12.24
CA LEU A 215 -0.25 7.78 12.58
C LEU A 215 0.04 8.80 11.47
N LEU A 216 -0.36 8.49 10.24
CA LEU A 216 -0.54 9.45 9.14
C LEU A 216 -1.97 9.99 9.16
#